data_AF-A0AAU8IGY3-F1
#
_entry.id   AF-A0AAU8IGY3-F1
#
_cell.length_a   1.000
_cell.length_b   1.000
_cell.length_c   1.000
_cell.angle_alpha   90.00
_cell.angle_beta   90.00
_cell.angle_gamma   90.00
#
_symmetry.space_group_name_H-M   'P 1'
#
loop_
_entity.id
_entity.type
_entity.pdbx_description
1 polymer ?
#
loop_
_entity_poly.entity_id
_entity_poly.type
_entity_poly.pdbx_seq_one_letter_code
_entity_poly.pdbx_strand_id
1 'polypeptide(L)' 'MFGKKKGLLRKQMTDALIDALYRCKDDWMNKKRVIESSIDPSDEVLYQLKLSEVRYLFLLKEVREQHVRINNR' A
#
# COMPACT_ATOMS: atom_id res chain seq x y z
N MET A 1 18.50 16.28 -23.48
CA MET A 1 18.07 16.66 -22.10
C MET A 1 16.75 16.00 -21.64
N PHE A 2 16.24 14.94 -22.29
CA PHE A 2 14.91 14.37 -21.98
C PHE A 2 14.92 13.15 -21.03
N GLY A 3 16.01 12.37 -20.98
CA GLY A 3 16.10 11.18 -20.11
C GLY A 3 16.15 11.51 -18.61
N LYS A 4 16.80 12.62 -18.23
CA LYS A 4 16.95 13.04 -16.82
C LYS A 4 15.59 13.40 -16.18
N LYS A 5 14.72 14.13 -16.90
CA LYS A 5 13.36 14.46 -16.44
C LYS A 5 12.49 13.21 -16.27
N LYS A 6 12.60 12.26 -17.22
CA LYS A 6 11.86 10.98 -17.16
C LYS A 6 12.31 10.09 -15.98
N GLY A 7 13.61 10.07 -15.68
CA GLY A 7 14.15 9.36 -14.51
C GLY A 7 13.65 9.98 -13.20
N LEU A 8 13.66 11.31 -13.10
CA LEU A 8 13.16 12.02 -11.92
C LEU A 8 11.66 11.78 -11.67
N LEU A 9 10.84 11.85 -12.71
CA LEU A 9 9.40 11.60 -12.61
C LEU A 9 9.10 10.15 -12.17
N ARG A 10 9.83 9.18 -12.72
CA ARG A 10 9.70 7.77 -12.28
C ARG A 10 10.03 7.61 -10.81
N LYS A 11 11.11 8.23 -10.34
CA LYS A 11 11.49 8.20 -8.93
C LYS A 11 10.37 8.78 -8.05
N GLN A 12 9.83 9.95 -8.40
CA GLN A 12 8.73 10.57 -7.67
C GLN A 12 7.48 9.67 -7.60
N MET A 13 7.13 9.00 -8.70
CA MET A 13 6.01 8.06 -8.72
C MET A 13 6.27 6.82 -7.83
N THR A 14 7.49 6.29 -7.85
CA THR A 14 7.88 5.16 -6.99
C THR A 14 7.84 5.56 -5.51
N ASP A 15 8.38 6.72 -5.16
CA ASP A 15 8.36 7.25 -3.80
C ASP A 15 6.90 7.43 -3.32
N ALA A 16 6.04 8.02 -4.15
CA ALA A 16 4.62 8.18 -3.83
C ALA A 16 3.88 6.85 -3.66
N LEU A 17 4.21 5.82 -4.44
CA LEU A 17 3.63 4.48 -4.33
C LEU A 17 4.04 3.81 -3.01
N ILE A 18 5.30 3.96 -2.60
CA ILE A 18 5.83 3.45 -1.33
C ILE A 18 5.15 4.17 -0.16
N ASP A 19 5.00 5.50 -0.23
CA ASP A 19 4.30 6.27 0.80
C ASP A 19 2.82 5.86 0.93
N ALA A 20 2.15 5.56 -0.19
CA ALA A 20 0.78 5.06 -0.18
C ALA A 20 0.68 3.67 0.45
N LEU A 21 1.64 2.78 0.16
CA LEU A 21 1.73 1.46 0.77
C LEU A 21 1.83 1.54 2.30
N TYR A 22 2.71 2.40 2.83
CA TYR A 22 2.87 2.57 4.27
C TYR A 22 1.60 3.11 4.93
N ARG A 23 0.94 4.09 4.32
CA ARG A 23 -0.35 4.60 4.82
C ARG A 23 -1.43 3.52 4.86
N CYS A 24 -1.53 2.69 3.82
CA CYS A 24 -2.47 1.57 3.80
C CYS A 24 -2.14 0.51 4.86
N LYS A 25 -0.85 0.25 5.10
CA LYS A 25 -0.40 -0.64 6.17
C LYS A 25 -0.85 -0.12 7.54
N ASP A 26 -0.63 1.16 7.81
CA ASP A 26 -0.98 1.76 9.09
C ASP A 26 -2.50 1.77 9.31
N ASP A 27 -3.29 2.09 8.28
CA ASP A 27 -4.76 2.00 8.34
C ASP A 27 -5.22 0.58 8.65
N TRP A 28 -4.71 -0.41 7.93
CA TRP A 28 -5.04 -1.82 8.17
C TRP A 28 -4.69 -2.26 9.59
N MET A 29 -3.47 -1.96 10.06
CA MET A 29 -3.01 -2.34 11.39
C MET A 29 -3.80 -1.64 12.50
N ASN A 30 -4.20 -0.38 12.29
CA ASN A 30 -5.04 0.35 13.23
C ASN A 30 -6.44 -0.25 13.31
N LYS A 31 -7.10 -0.52 12.17
CA LYS A 31 -8.40 -1.19 12.13
C LYS A 31 -8.34 -2.57 12.77
N LYS A 32 -7.28 -3.33 12.49
CA LYS A 32 -7.05 -4.66 13.07
C LYS A 32 -6.97 -4.60 14.60
N ARG A 33 -6.16 -3.69 15.14
CA ARG A 33 -6.00 -3.51 16.59
C ARG A 33 -7.33 -3.18 17.29
N VAL A 34 -8.13 -2.30 16.69
CA VAL A 34 -9.44 -1.91 17.24
C VAL A 34 -10.38 -3.11 17.28
N ILE A 35 -10.42 -3.90 16.20
CA ILE A 35 -11.31 -5.07 16.10
C ILE A 35 -10.88 -6.20 17.04
N GLU A 36 -9.57 -6.44 17.18
CA GLU A 36 -9.04 -7.44 18.11
C GLU A 36 -9.38 -7.13 19.57
N SER A 37 -9.58 -5.84 19.91
CA SER A 37 -10.04 -5.41 21.24
C SER A 37 -11.57 -5.41 21.40
N SER A 38 -12.33 -5.69 20.33
CA SER A 38 -13.79 -5.67 20.35
C SER A 38 -14.37 -7.02 20.76
N ILE A 39 -15.38 -7.01 21.64
CA ILE A 39 -16.08 -8.22 22.10
C ILE A 39 -17.06 -8.72 21.01
N ASP A 40 -17.71 -7.82 20.28
CA ASP A 40 -18.64 -8.13 19.20
C ASP A 40 -18.56 -7.08 18.07
N PRO A 41 -17.59 -7.19 17.15
CA PRO A 41 -17.48 -6.28 16.02
C PRO A 41 -18.58 -6.54 14.98
N SER A 42 -19.21 -5.48 14.48
CA SER A 42 -20.22 -5.60 13.43
C SER A 42 -19.64 -6.07 12.08
N ASP A 43 -20.49 -6.70 11.26
CA ASP A 43 -20.10 -7.17 9.92
C ASP A 43 -19.51 -6.06 9.05
N GLU A 44 -20.07 -4.84 9.11
CA GLU A 44 -19.55 -3.69 8.36
C GLU A 44 -18.10 -3.38 8.74
N VAL A 45 -17.78 -3.42 10.03
CA VAL A 45 -16.44 -3.17 10.53
C VAL A 45 -15.48 -4.27 10.07
N LEU A 46 -15.92 -5.53 10.06
CA LEU A 46 -15.16 -6.65 9.51
C LEU A 46 -14.91 -6.51 8.00
N TYR A 47 -15.90 -6.05 7.24
CA TYR A 47 -15.72 -5.77 5.81
C TYR A 47 -14.74 -4.64 5.55
N GLN A 48 -14.78 -3.57 6.34
CA GLN A 48 -13.81 -2.49 6.24
C GLN A 48 -12.39 -2.95 6.55
N LEU A 49 -12.21 -3.82 7.54
CA LEU A 49 -10.91 -4.45 7.82
C LEU A 49 -10.43 -5.24 6.61
N LYS A 50 -11.28 -6.10 6.04
CA LYS A 50 -10.92 -6.91 4.87
C LYS A 50 -10.57 -6.04 3.66
N LEU A 51 -11.31 -4.96 3.45
CA LEU A 51 -11.05 -4.01 2.37
C LEU A 51 -9.69 -3.31 2.55
N SER A 52 -9.34 -2.90 3.78
CA SER A 52 -8.04 -2.31 4.08
C SER A 52 -6.88 -3.30 3.86
N GLU A 53 -7.07 -4.57 4.23
CA GLU A 53 -6.11 -5.64 3.98
C GLU A 53 -5.85 -5.82 2.48
N VAL A 54 -6.91 -5.95 1.68
CA VAL A 54 -6.80 -6.14 0.22
C VAL A 54 -6.09 -4.96 -0.44
N ARG A 55 -6.37 -3.72 -0.02
CA ARG A 55 -5.66 -2.53 -0.53
C ARG A 55 -4.16 -2.58 -0.25
N TYR A 56 -3.77 -2.93 0.98
CA TYR A 56 -2.36 -3.07 1.34
C TYR A 56 -1.67 -4.17 0.52
N LEU A 57 -2.30 -5.35 0.39
CA LEU A 57 -1.73 -6.48 -0.36
C LEU A 57 -1.59 -6.16 -1.86
N PHE A 58 -2.56 -5.45 -2.43
CA PHE A 58 -2.49 -4.98 -3.82
C PHE A 58 -1.29 -4.06 -4.03
N LEU A 59 -1.15 -3.01 -3.20
CA LEU A 59 -0.01 -2.08 -3.31
C LEU A 59 1.33 -2.78 -3.06
N LEU A 60 1.38 -3.75 -2.15
CA LEU A 60 2.59 -4.52 -1.88
C LEU A 60 3.03 -5.33 -3.11
N LYS A 61 2.07 -5.92 -3.83
CA LYS A 61 2.32 -6.60 -5.10
C LYS A 61 2.85 -5.62 -6.16
N GLU A 62 2.19 -4.47 -6.33
CA GLU A 62 2.60 -3.46 -7.33
C GLU A 62 4.01 -2.92 -7.05
N VAL A 63 4.36 -2.63 -5.80
CA VAL A 63 5.71 -2.18 -5.42
C VAL A 63 6.76 -3.25 -5.74
N ARG A 64 6.48 -4.54 -5.46
CA ARG A 64 7.38 -5.65 -5.81
C ARG A 64 7.58 -5.76 -7.31
N GLU A 65 6.50 -5.70 -8.09
CA GLU A 65 6.58 -5.74 -9.56
C GLU A 65 7.38 -4.56 -10.12
N GLN A 66 7.20 -3.36 -9.58
CA GLN A 66 7.97 -2.19 -9.99
C GLN A 66 9.46 -2.32 -9.64
N HIS A 67 9.80 -2.79 -8.44
CA HIS A 67 11.20 -3.01 -8.05
C HIS A 67 11.90 -4.01 -8.98
N VAL A 68 11.24 -5.12 -9.33
CA VAL A 68 11.78 -6.11 -10.28
C VAL A 68 12.02 -5.47 -11.66
N ARG A 69 11.07 -4.66 -12.15
CA ARG A 69 11.21 -3.95 -13.44
C ARG A 69 12.33 -2.92 -13.45
N ILE A 70 12.65 -2.31 -12.31
CA ILE A 70 13.77 -1.35 -12.18
C ILE A 70 15.10 -2.11 -12.16
N ASN A 71 15.19 -3.23 -11.43
CA ASN A 71 16.42 -4.01 -11.31
C ASN A 71 16.81 -4.76 -12.60
N ASN A 72 15.84 -5.07 -13.45
CA ASN A 72 16.06 -5.76 -14.74
C ASN A 72 16.37 -4.80 -15.91
N ARG A 73 16.63 -3.51 -15.67
CA ARG A 73 16.96 -2.49 -16.69
C ARG A 73 18.37 -1.96 -16.51
#